data_AF-A0A1V5M6T2-F1
#
_entry.id   AF-A0A1V5M6T2-F1
#
_cell.length_a   1.000
_cell.length_b   1.000
_cell.length_c   1.000
_cell.angle_alpha   90.00
_cell.angle_beta   90.00
_cell.angle_gamma   90.00
#
_symmetry.space_group_name_H-M   'P 1'
#
loop_
_entity.id
_entity.type
_entity.pdbx_description
1 polymer ?
#
loop_
_entity_poly.entity_id
_entity_poly.type
_entity_poly.pdbx_seq_one_letter_code
_entity_poly.pdbx_strand_id
1 'polypeptide(L)'
;MRKRLAHRASNKKSGQDRKRKSKGAALLLFVVLSLIAFTSCLVASSALIKLVLLKSRAQTAAEAAALQSAQALSTVTIEDEHFGLIGLSDLAPSQNSPKALDGKPLPITSINTLTASTRASLIIAENLGNDTLRRLSLEDSAKVKEAALKLTAALAKALAKQEAKAKLVYLNNLEAAGIKDHNLTKFVLSLGRKASANKSDVSSALATITPVPQPYNLAGLNSKFYPAFTDTPVGRESFQFFAVGAQSALLPVDNFQEISCKGETANAIASLVKVEAEVSQDLGMSIKGVKTAACALPCALEDRSQSGLLVFGLPQGMPGGYETLQDLLSDHQHALSAPLFISQGGDYPVAGEATLAQWHGLGTNPKSTNVFALGFYDWLRTAHGRYNLKSVLNTVLSRVQPSAEAFRPGQSLVYRIKDNDVIAEAHSVCDVPDQKVHENQLYTVAWSALQATNGTWNLNFRDQVRHLGRIAGGRHAGQSMECDGYFGKNSSFGEADRKAYFDGGIACEIILTLSPPVVSQQN
;
A
#
# COMPACT_ATOMS: atom_id res chain seq x y z
N MET A 1 81.45 -14.77 -87.01
CA MET A 1 81.31 -14.09 -85.70
C MET A 1 80.00 -13.28 -85.56
N ARG A 2 78.85 -13.71 -86.12
CA ARG A 2 77.58 -12.91 -86.10
C ARG A 2 76.28 -13.67 -85.74
N LYS A 3 76.34 -14.93 -85.32
CA LYS A 3 75.15 -15.74 -84.97
C LYS A 3 74.91 -15.98 -83.46
N ARG A 4 75.79 -15.52 -82.56
CA ARG A 4 75.67 -15.75 -81.10
C ARG A 4 75.06 -14.60 -80.29
N LEU A 5 74.71 -13.46 -80.91
CA LEU A 5 74.17 -12.29 -80.20
C LEU A 5 72.63 -12.17 -80.23
N ALA A 6 71.93 -12.87 -81.13
CA ALA A 6 70.47 -12.76 -81.26
C ALA A 6 69.68 -13.55 -80.19
N HIS A 7 70.23 -14.62 -79.63
CA HIS A 7 69.51 -15.44 -78.63
C HIS A 7 69.47 -14.83 -77.22
N ARG A 8 70.35 -13.86 -76.90
CA ARG A 8 70.42 -13.23 -75.56
C ARG A 8 69.46 -12.05 -75.38
N ALA A 9 69.01 -11.42 -76.48
CA ALA A 9 68.09 -10.28 -76.43
C ALA A 9 66.61 -10.69 -76.33
N SER A 10 66.23 -11.86 -76.89
CA SER A 10 64.86 -12.39 -76.82
C SER A 10 64.47 -12.85 -75.41
N ASN A 11 65.40 -13.46 -74.66
CA ASN A 11 65.15 -13.91 -73.28
C ASN A 11 65.07 -12.78 -72.22
N LYS A 12 65.53 -11.56 -72.54
CA LYS A 12 65.45 -10.41 -71.61
C LYS A 12 64.10 -9.69 -71.70
N LYS A 13 63.48 -9.61 -72.89
CA LYS A 13 62.12 -9.06 -73.07
C LYS A 13 61.05 -9.95 -72.44
N SER A 14 61.17 -11.28 -72.54
CA SER A 14 60.20 -12.22 -71.93
C SER A 14 60.17 -12.18 -70.39
N GLY A 15 61.32 -11.91 -69.75
CA GLY A 15 61.42 -11.76 -68.29
C GLY A 15 60.90 -10.42 -67.76
N GLN A 16 60.99 -9.34 -68.54
CA GLN A 16 60.50 -8.01 -68.19
C GLN A 16 58.97 -7.92 -68.35
N ASP A 17 58.40 -8.55 -69.38
CA ASP A 17 56.94 -8.69 -69.55
C ASP A 17 56.31 -9.62 -68.50
N ARG A 18 57.01 -10.69 -68.09
CA ARG A 18 56.57 -11.54 -66.96
C ARG A 18 56.58 -10.79 -65.62
N LYS A 19 57.59 -9.97 -65.34
CA LYS A 19 57.64 -9.12 -64.12
C LYS A 19 56.57 -8.01 -64.12
N ARG A 20 56.22 -7.45 -65.28
CA ARG A 20 55.11 -6.48 -65.41
C ARG A 20 53.74 -7.13 -65.23
N LYS A 21 53.52 -8.33 -65.80
CA LYS A 21 52.28 -9.11 -65.62
C LYS A 21 52.06 -9.57 -64.16
N SER A 22 53.11 -9.95 -63.44
CA SER A 22 53.00 -10.37 -62.03
C SER A 22 52.64 -9.19 -61.10
N LYS A 23 53.18 -7.99 -61.35
CA LYS A 23 52.84 -6.78 -60.58
C LYS A 23 51.42 -6.27 -60.88
N GLY A 24 50.97 -6.35 -62.14
CA GLY A 24 49.60 -6.02 -62.52
C GLY A 24 48.56 -6.98 -61.91
N ALA A 25 48.87 -8.28 -61.89
CA ALA A 25 48.02 -9.29 -61.24
C ALA A 25 47.93 -9.09 -59.72
N ALA A 26 49.03 -8.75 -59.05
CA ALA A 26 49.05 -8.47 -57.62
C ALA A 26 48.24 -7.20 -57.26
N LEU A 27 48.33 -6.14 -58.07
CA LEU A 27 47.57 -4.91 -57.87
C LEU A 27 46.07 -5.12 -58.09
N LEU A 28 45.70 -5.92 -59.09
CA LEU A 28 44.31 -6.28 -59.37
C LEU A 28 43.72 -7.16 -58.25
N LEU A 29 44.49 -8.11 -57.73
CA LEU A 29 44.11 -8.92 -56.57
C LEU A 29 43.91 -8.05 -55.32
N PHE A 30 44.79 -7.08 -55.08
CA PHE A 30 44.65 -6.13 -53.96
C PHE A 30 43.39 -5.27 -54.11
N VAL A 31 43.15 -4.70 -55.30
CA VAL A 31 41.93 -3.90 -55.58
C VAL A 31 40.67 -4.74 -55.37
N VAL A 32 40.62 -5.97 -55.89
CA VAL A 32 39.49 -6.89 -55.72
C VAL A 32 39.29 -7.25 -54.25
N LEU A 33 40.35 -7.59 -53.51
CA LEU A 33 40.26 -7.88 -52.08
C LEU A 33 39.78 -6.67 -51.28
N SER A 34 40.27 -5.47 -51.60
CA SER A 34 39.82 -4.23 -50.94
C SER A 34 38.37 -3.90 -51.28
N LEU A 35 37.90 -4.19 -52.50
CA LEU A 35 36.50 -4.01 -52.88
C LEU A 35 35.59 -5.02 -52.18
N ILE A 36 36.01 -6.28 -52.06
CA ILE A 36 35.30 -7.32 -51.29
C ILE A 36 35.25 -6.95 -49.80
N ALA A 37 36.37 -6.49 -49.25
CA ALA A 37 36.43 -6.03 -47.86
C ALA A 37 35.49 -4.83 -47.63
N PHE A 38 35.50 -3.86 -48.55
CA PHE A 38 34.64 -2.68 -48.47
C PHE A 38 33.16 -3.04 -48.60
N THR A 39 32.77 -3.87 -49.56
CA THR A 39 31.37 -4.30 -49.72
C THR A 39 30.91 -5.15 -48.53
N SER A 40 31.76 -6.04 -48.01
CA SER A 40 31.44 -6.83 -46.81
C SER A 40 31.23 -5.94 -45.59
N CYS A 41 32.05 -4.89 -45.43
CA CYS A 41 31.91 -3.90 -44.36
C CYS A 41 30.61 -3.11 -44.48
N LEU A 42 30.21 -2.73 -45.70
CA LEU A 42 28.93 -2.03 -45.93
C LEU A 42 27.73 -2.91 -45.60
N VAL A 43 27.75 -4.18 -46.00
CA VAL A 43 26.67 -5.14 -45.69
C VAL A 43 26.58 -5.37 -44.17
N ALA A 44 27.72 -5.55 -43.50
CA ALA A 44 27.75 -5.70 -42.05
C ALA A 44 27.26 -4.44 -41.31
N SER A 45 27.64 -3.26 -41.78
CA SER A 45 27.19 -1.98 -41.22
C SER A 45 25.68 -1.79 -41.38
N SER A 46 25.14 -2.10 -42.57
CA SER A 46 23.70 -2.07 -42.81
C SER A 46 22.95 -3.06 -41.90
N ALA A 47 23.45 -4.29 -41.75
CA ALA A 47 22.84 -5.29 -40.86
C ALA A 47 22.87 -4.84 -39.40
N LEU A 48 23.98 -4.22 -38.95
CA LEU A 48 24.11 -3.67 -37.60
C LEU A 48 23.14 -2.51 -37.37
N ILE A 49 23.01 -1.58 -38.32
CA ILE A 49 22.06 -0.46 -38.23
C ILE A 49 20.63 -0.99 -38.12
N LYS A 50 20.25 -1.95 -38.97
CA LYS A 50 18.91 -2.58 -38.91
C LYS A 50 18.69 -3.28 -37.57
N LEU A 51 19.68 -4.00 -37.04
CA LEU A 51 19.60 -4.67 -35.74
C LEU A 51 19.41 -3.68 -34.59
N VAL A 52 20.20 -2.61 -34.55
CA VAL A 52 20.12 -1.58 -33.50
C VAL A 52 18.78 -0.86 -33.56
N LEU A 53 18.31 -0.50 -34.76
CA LEU A 53 17.00 0.13 -34.94
C LEU A 53 15.86 -0.79 -34.51
N LEU A 54 15.88 -2.06 -34.94
CA LEU A 54 14.87 -3.04 -34.56
C LEU A 54 14.86 -3.27 -33.04
N LYS A 55 16.03 -3.43 -32.42
CA LYS A 55 16.16 -3.61 -30.98
C LYS A 55 15.64 -2.39 -30.22
N SER A 56 16.02 -1.18 -30.62
CA SER A 56 15.57 0.06 -29.98
C SER A 56 14.04 0.20 -30.06
N ARG A 57 13.45 -0.06 -31.23
CA ARG A 57 12.00 0.04 -31.44
C ARG A 57 11.21 -1.00 -30.65
N ALA A 58 11.65 -2.27 -30.71
CA ALA A 58 11.04 -3.34 -29.93
C ALA A 58 11.16 -3.08 -28.42
N GLN A 59 12.28 -2.52 -27.97
CA GLN A 59 12.48 -2.17 -26.57
C GLN A 59 11.52 -1.07 -26.12
N THR A 60 11.40 0.02 -26.89
CA THR A 60 10.43 1.10 -26.59
C THR A 60 8.98 0.60 -26.61
N ALA A 61 8.64 -0.30 -27.54
CA ALA A 61 7.32 -0.93 -27.57
C ALA A 61 7.06 -1.81 -26.32
N ALA A 62 8.06 -2.58 -25.88
CA ALA A 62 7.98 -3.38 -24.65
C ALA A 62 7.82 -2.49 -23.41
N GLU A 63 8.56 -1.38 -23.34
CA GLU A 63 8.48 -0.39 -22.27
C GLU A 63 7.10 0.27 -22.19
N ALA A 64 6.53 0.68 -23.34
CA ALA A 64 5.19 1.25 -23.40
C ALA A 64 4.11 0.24 -22.95
N ALA A 65 4.22 -1.01 -23.40
CA ALA A 65 3.31 -2.08 -22.99
C ALA A 65 3.42 -2.38 -21.47
N ALA A 66 4.64 -2.43 -20.93
CA ALA A 66 4.88 -2.67 -19.51
C ALA A 66 4.31 -1.54 -18.63
N LEU A 67 4.53 -0.27 -19.02
CA LEU A 67 3.97 0.89 -18.32
C LEU A 67 2.44 0.90 -18.36
N GLN A 68 1.84 0.63 -19.52
CA GLN A 68 0.38 0.57 -19.66
C GLN A 68 -0.23 -0.51 -18.77
N SER A 69 0.39 -1.69 -18.70
CA SER A 69 -0.03 -2.78 -17.83
C SER A 69 0.15 -2.44 -16.35
N ALA A 70 1.27 -1.82 -15.96
CA ALA A 70 1.51 -1.37 -14.59
C ALA A 70 0.50 -0.32 -14.13
N GLN A 71 0.15 0.63 -15.00
CA GLN A 71 -0.91 1.60 -14.73
C GLN A 71 -2.28 0.92 -14.55
N ALA A 72 -2.60 -0.08 -15.37
CA ALA A 72 -3.85 -0.83 -15.23
C ALA A 72 -3.91 -1.65 -13.92
N LEU A 73 -2.77 -2.14 -13.42
CA LEU A 73 -2.72 -2.82 -12.12
C LEU A 73 -2.97 -1.87 -10.94
N SER A 74 -2.67 -0.58 -11.11
CA SER A 74 -2.82 0.43 -10.05
C SER A 74 -4.29 0.67 -9.68
N THR A 75 -5.22 0.31 -10.56
CA THR A 75 -6.68 0.42 -10.34
C THR A 75 -7.33 -0.86 -9.86
N VAL A 76 -6.57 -1.94 -9.66
CA VAL A 76 -7.13 -3.23 -9.19
C VAL A 76 -7.45 -3.13 -7.71
N THR A 77 -8.67 -3.50 -7.36
CA THR A 77 -9.18 -3.52 -5.99
C THR A 77 -9.78 -4.87 -5.66
N ILE A 78 -9.61 -5.30 -4.41
CA ILE A 78 -10.32 -6.44 -3.83
C ILE A 78 -11.18 -5.95 -2.67
N GLU A 79 -12.19 -6.73 -2.32
CA GLU A 79 -12.97 -6.53 -1.11
C GLU A 79 -12.56 -7.58 -0.08
N ASP A 80 -12.18 -7.12 1.11
CA ASP A 80 -11.81 -7.91 2.26
C ASP A 80 -12.83 -7.71 3.39
N GLU A 81 -13.08 -8.77 4.15
CA GLU A 81 -14.09 -8.76 5.21
C GLU A 81 -13.70 -7.87 6.40
N HIS A 82 -12.40 -7.68 6.65
CA HIS A 82 -11.91 -6.97 7.83
C HIS A 82 -11.47 -5.54 7.53
N PHE A 83 -10.86 -5.31 6.36
CA PHE A 83 -10.35 -4.00 5.97
C PHE A 83 -11.20 -3.28 4.91
N GLY A 84 -12.22 -3.93 4.35
CA GLY A 84 -13.02 -3.38 3.27
C GLY A 84 -12.29 -3.37 1.93
N LEU A 85 -12.32 -2.26 1.20
CA LEU A 85 -11.75 -2.19 -0.15
C LEU A 85 -10.25 -1.94 -0.10
N ILE A 86 -9.49 -2.88 -0.67
CA ILE A 86 -8.02 -2.85 -0.66
C ILE A 86 -7.49 -2.76 -2.10
N GLY A 87 -6.49 -1.92 -2.31
CA GLY A 87 -5.76 -1.81 -3.58
C GLY A 87 -4.25 -1.64 -3.40
N LEU A 88 -3.55 -1.35 -4.51
CA LEU A 88 -2.14 -0.91 -4.45
C LEU A 88 -2.02 0.58 -4.06
N SER A 89 -3.08 1.36 -4.29
CA SER A 89 -3.14 2.81 -4.07
C SER A 89 -4.20 3.16 -3.03
N ASP A 90 -3.96 4.20 -2.24
CA ASP A 90 -4.99 4.86 -1.45
C ASP A 90 -5.84 5.73 -2.39
N LEU A 91 -7.15 5.49 -2.48
CA LEU A 91 -8.07 6.28 -3.29
C LEU A 91 -9.16 6.84 -2.38
N ALA A 92 -9.25 8.17 -2.36
CA ALA A 92 -10.27 8.87 -1.59
C ALA A 92 -11.68 8.55 -2.13
N PRO A 93 -12.70 8.58 -1.27
CA PRO A 93 -14.09 8.45 -1.70
C PRO A 93 -14.45 9.55 -2.71
N SER A 94 -15.04 9.14 -3.84
CA SER A 94 -15.50 10.04 -4.90
C SER A 94 -16.88 9.59 -5.39
N GLN A 95 -17.57 10.42 -6.18
CA GLN A 95 -18.88 10.06 -6.74
C GLN A 95 -18.87 8.75 -7.56
N ASN A 96 -17.71 8.41 -8.13
CA ASN A 96 -17.48 7.21 -8.93
C ASN A 96 -16.87 6.05 -8.13
N SER A 97 -16.59 6.26 -6.84
CA SER A 97 -16.08 5.19 -5.97
C SER A 97 -17.20 4.18 -5.67
N PRO A 98 -16.85 2.94 -5.32
CA PRO A 98 -17.81 1.98 -4.78
C PRO A 98 -18.58 2.59 -3.61
N LYS A 99 -19.85 2.24 -3.48
CA LYS A 99 -20.75 2.81 -2.46
C LYS A 99 -21.13 1.77 -1.40
N ALA A 100 -21.33 2.23 -0.18
CA ALA A 100 -21.98 1.47 0.89
C ALA A 100 -23.48 1.30 0.60
N LEU A 101 -24.18 0.54 1.46
CA LEU A 101 -25.61 0.26 1.28
C LEU A 101 -26.47 1.52 1.45
N ASP A 102 -26.00 2.50 2.23
CA ASP A 102 -26.61 3.82 2.36
C ASP A 102 -26.33 4.76 1.17
N GLY A 103 -25.61 4.29 0.14
CA GLY A 103 -25.26 5.05 -1.04
C GLY A 103 -24.06 6.00 -0.87
N LYS A 104 -23.40 6.03 0.29
CA LYS A 104 -22.22 6.86 0.51
C LYS A 104 -20.98 6.24 -0.15
N PRO A 105 -20.09 7.05 -0.75
CA PRO A 105 -18.88 6.53 -1.39
C PRO A 105 -17.91 5.96 -0.36
N LEU A 106 -17.16 4.93 -0.75
CA LEU A 106 -16.19 4.23 0.08
C LEU A 106 -14.75 4.53 -0.33
N PRO A 107 -13.83 4.61 0.65
CA PRO A 107 -12.41 4.70 0.36
C PRO A 107 -11.89 3.35 -0.11
N ILE A 108 -10.77 3.39 -0.83
CA ILE A 108 -9.93 2.22 -1.09
C ILE A 108 -8.62 2.47 -0.36
N THR A 109 -8.24 1.58 0.54
CA THR A 109 -7.01 1.70 1.31
C THR A 109 -5.91 0.85 0.66
N SER A 110 -4.70 1.40 0.57
CA SER A 110 -3.56 0.65 0.04
C SER A 110 -3.19 -0.48 1.00
N ILE A 111 -2.86 -1.64 0.44
CA ILE A 111 -2.29 -2.75 1.22
C ILE A 111 -1.00 -2.36 1.95
N ASN A 112 -0.21 -1.43 1.39
CA ASN A 112 0.98 -0.93 2.05
C ASN A 112 0.62 -0.05 3.26
N THR A 113 -0.45 0.74 3.13
CA THR A 113 -0.96 1.59 4.21
C THR A 113 -1.50 0.75 5.37
N LEU A 114 -2.24 -0.33 5.08
CA LEU A 114 -2.65 -1.31 6.09
C LEU A 114 -1.44 -1.97 6.76
N THR A 115 -0.46 -2.43 5.98
CA THR A 115 0.79 -3.01 6.51
C THR A 115 1.53 -2.02 7.41
N ALA A 116 1.66 -0.75 7.00
CA ALA A 116 2.32 0.29 7.77
C ALA A 116 1.58 0.60 9.08
N SER A 117 0.25 0.71 9.03
CA SER A 117 -0.59 0.97 10.20
C SER A 117 -0.47 -0.15 11.22
N THR A 118 -0.62 -1.42 10.80
CA THR A 118 -0.50 -2.57 11.70
C THR A 118 0.90 -2.68 12.32
N ARG A 119 1.94 -2.43 11.52
CA ARG A 119 3.32 -2.40 12.00
C ARG A 119 3.54 -1.31 13.06
N ALA A 120 3.03 -0.09 12.81
CA ALA A 120 3.13 1.03 13.72
C ALA A 120 2.37 0.76 15.04
N SER A 121 1.17 0.19 14.96
CA SER A 121 0.41 -0.21 16.15
C SER A 121 1.12 -1.29 16.98
N LEU A 122 1.78 -2.26 16.34
CA LEU A 122 2.57 -3.26 17.06
C LEU A 122 3.75 -2.64 17.80
N ILE A 123 4.45 -1.66 17.19
CA ILE A 123 5.52 -0.91 17.87
C ILE A 123 4.98 -0.18 19.10
N ILE A 124 3.83 0.49 18.97
CA ILE A 124 3.19 1.16 20.11
C ILE A 124 2.84 0.14 21.20
N ALA A 125 2.25 -0.99 20.84
CA ALA A 125 1.88 -2.04 21.79
C ALA A 125 3.09 -2.58 22.57
N GLU A 126 4.22 -2.82 21.89
CA GLU A 126 5.46 -3.27 22.53
C GLU A 126 6.04 -2.21 23.48
N ASN A 127 6.02 -0.93 23.10
CA ASN A 127 6.53 0.16 23.93
C ASN A 127 5.63 0.43 25.16
N LEU A 128 4.32 0.26 25.04
CA LEU A 128 3.37 0.43 26.15
C LEU A 128 3.26 -0.82 27.04
N GLY A 129 3.86 -1.95 26.62
CA GLY A 129 3.73 -3.23 27.33
C GLY A 129 2.29 -3.74 27.41
N ASN A 130 1.44 -3.42 26.42
CA ASN A 130 0.02 -3.75 26.46
C ASN A 130 -0.31 -5.01 25.65
N ASP A 131 -0.69 -6.08 26.33
CA ASP A 131 -1.00 -7.39 25.72
C ASP A 131 -2.22 -7.36 24.81
N THR A 132 -3.22 -6.53 25.10
CA THR A 132 -4.43 -6.42 24.27
C THR A 132 -4.10 -5.74 22.95
N LEU A 133 -3.40 -4.60 22.99
CA LEU A 133 -2.93 -3.92 21.79
C LEU A 133 -2.03 -4.82 20.95
N ARG A 134 -1.14 -5.58 21.60
CA ARG A 134 -0.24 -6.53 20.92
C ARG A 134 -1.04 -7.63 20.22
N ARG A 135 -2.01 -8.23 20.91
CA ARG A 135 -2.88 -9.26 20.33
C ARG A 135 -3.65 -8.73 19.12
N LEU A 136 -4.29 -7.57 19.25
CA LEU A 136 -5.04 -6.94 18.15
C LEU A 136 -4.14 -6.64 16.94
N SER A 137 -2.93 -6.14 17.19
CA SER A 137 -1.93 -5.89 16.13
C SER A 137 -1.49 -7.18 15.42
N LEU A 138 -1.30 -8.27 16.15
CA LEU A 138 -0.92 -9.57 15.58
C LEU A 138 -2.06 -10.20 14.78
N GLU A 139 -3.30 -10.08 15.25
CA GLU A 139 -4.50 -10.51 14.52
C GLU A 139 -4.62 -9.76 13.19
N ASP A 140 -4.48 -8.43 13.21
CA ASP A 140 -4.51 -7.63 11.99
C ASP A 140 -3.33 -7.93 11.08
N SER A 141 -2.15 -8.23 11.63
CA SER A 141 -0.98 -8.59 10.82
C SER A 141 -1.22 -9.87 10.03
N ALA A 142 -1.82 -10.88 10.66
CA ALA A 142 -2.20 -12.12 9.98
C ALA A 142 -3.21 -11.85 8.85
N LYS A 143 -4.22 -11.02 9.11
CA LYS A 143 -5.24 -10.65 8.10
C LYS A 143 -4.65 -9.83 6.96
N VAL A 144 -3.75 -8.88 7.22
CA VAL A 144 -3.08 -8.08 6.18
C VAL A 144 -2.25 -8.99 5.27
N LYS A 145 -1.55 -10.00 5.81
CA LYS A 145 -0.80 -10.95 5.00
C LYS A 145 -1.71 -11.77 4.09
N GLU A 146 -2.85 -12.22 4.61
CA GLU A 146 -3.86 -12.92 3.80
C GLU A 146 -4.40 -12.03 2.68
N ALA A 147 -4.81 -10.81 3.02
CA ALA A 147 -5.28 -9.81 2.06
C ALA A 147 -4.23 -9.48 0.99
N ALA A 148 -2.95 -9.40 1.35
CA ALA A 148 -1.84 -9.18 0.42
C ALA A 148 -1.72 -10.32 -0.61
N LEU A 149 -1.88 -11.58 -0.18
CA LEU A 149 -1.83 -12.73 -1.08
C LEU A 149 -3.07 -12.80 -1.99
N LYS A 150 -4.26 -12.47 -1.46
CA LYS A 150 -5.50 -12.32 -2.25
C LYS A 150 -5.36 -11.22 -3.30
N LEU A 151 -4.83 -10.05 -2.91
CA LEU A 151 -4.59 -8.93 -3.82
C LEU A 151 -3.61 -9.34 -4.93
N THR A 152 -2.53 -10.04 -4.58
CA THR A 152 -1.57 -10.53 -5.58
C THR A 152 -2.21 -11.49 -6.59
N ALA A 153 -3.08 -12.39 -6.13
CA ALA A 153 -3.83 -13.25 -7.03
C ALA A 153 -4.79 -12.47 -7.92
N ALA A 154 -5.45 -11.43 -7.40
CA ALA A 154 -6.30 -10.53 -8.17
C ALA A 154 -5.50 -9.73 -9.21
N LEU A 155 -4.30 -9.25 -8.86
CA LEU A 155 -3.38 -8.59 -9.78
C LEU A 155 -2.97 -9.52 -10.92
N ALA A 156 -2.65 -10.78 -10.63
CA ALA A 156 -2.31 -11.76 -11.67
C ALA A 156 -3.49 -12.04 -12.62
N LYS A 157 -4.70 -12.20 -12.07
CA LYS A 157 -5.93 -12.35 -12.85
C LYS A 157 -6.21 -11.12 -13.71
N ALA A 158 -6.01 -9.92 -13.17
CA ALA A 158 -6.18 -8.66 -13.89
C ALA A 158 -5.13 -8.54 -15.01
N LEU A 159 -3.87 -8.89 -14.74
CA LEU A 159 -2.79 -8.84 -15.72
C LEU A 159 -3.06 -9.76 -16.92
N ALA A 160 -3.55 -10.98 -16.68
CA ALA A 160 -3.95 -11.89 -17.75
C ALA A 160 -5.04 -11.29 -18.65
N LYS A 161 -6.01 -10.55 -18.08
CA LYS A 161 -7.02 -9.82 -18.86
C LYS A 161 -6.44 -8.64 -19.65
N GLN A 162 -5.34 -8.06 -19.19
CA GLN A 162 -4.66 -6.95 -19.87
C GLN A 162 -3.73 -7.40 -21.01
N GLU A 163 -3.44 -8.70 -21.15
CA GLU A 163 -2.47 -9.20 -22.11
C GLU A 163 -2.79 -8.79 -23.55
N ALA A 164 -4.05 -8.91 -23.97
CA ALA A 164 -4.48 -8.50 -25.31
C ALA A 164 -4.29 -6.99 -25.55
N LYS A 165 -4.62 -6.15 -24.56
CA LYS A 165 -4.45 -4.70 -24.64
C LYS A 165 -2.97 -4.30 -24.65
N ALA A 166 -2.16 -4.94 -23.80
CA ALA A 166 -0.71 -4.72 -23.75
C ALA A 166 -0.04 -5.12 -25.07
N LYS A 167 -0.45 -6.26 -25.65
CA LYS A 167 -0.01 -6.72 -26.96
C LYS A 167 -0.40 -5.75 -28.07
N LEU A 168 -1.62 -5.19 -28.03
CA LEU A 168 -2.05 -4.19 -28.99
C LEU A 168 -1.20 -2.91 -28.90
N VAL A 169 -0.91 -2.42 -27.68
CA VAL A 169 0.00 -1.28 -27.47
C VAL A 169 1.39 -1.57 -28.02
N TYR A 170 1.90 -2.78 -27.78
CA TYR A 170 3.19 -3.21 -28.32
C TYR A 170 3.20 -3.19 -29.85
N LEU A 171 2.18 -3.76 -30.49
CA LEU A 171 2.05 -3.82 -31.95
C LEU A 171 1.89 -2.42 -32.57
N ASN A 172 1.05 -1.55 -32.01
CA ASN A 172 0.87 -0.18 -32.51
C ASN A 172 2.18 0.61 -32.49
N ASN A 173 3.03 0.43 -31.47
CA ASN A 173 4.34 1.07 -31.41
C ASN A 173 5.34 0.50 -32.42
N LEU A 174 5.24 -0.81 -32.73
CA LEU A 174 6.03 -1.42 -33.81
C LEU A 174 5.57 -0.96 -35.21
N GLU A 175 4.27 -0.87 -35.44
CA GLU A 175 3.69 -0.43 -36.71
C GLU A 175 4.02 1.04 -36.99
N ALA A 176 3.91 1.91 -35.99
CA ALA A 176 4.37 3.30 -36.07
C ALA A 176 5.86 3.40 -36.45
N ALA A 177 6.63 2.37 -36.15
CA ALA A 177 8.03 2.24 -36.52
C ALA A 177 8.26 1.50 -37.86
N GLY A 178 7.21 1.12 -38.59
CA GLY A 178 7.27 0.44 -39.88
C GLY A 178 7.55 -1.06 -39.82
N ILE A 179 7.33 -1.69 -38.67
CA ILE A 179 7.49 -3.14 -38.47
C ILE A 179 6.11 -3.80 -38.45
N LYS A 180 5.91 -4.84 -39.26
CA LYS A 180 4.62 -5.52 -39.40
C LYS A 180 4.36 -6.54 -38.28
N ASP A 181 3.11 -6.70 -37.91
CA ASP A 181 2.65 -7.54 -36.78
C ASP A 181 3.05 -9.02 -36.87
N HIS A 182 3.09 -9.59 -38.07
CA HIS A 182 3.45 -11.01 -38.27
C HIS A 182 4.90 -11.34 -37.90
N ASN A 183 5.73 -10.33 -37.63
CA ASN A 183 7.09 -10.52 -37.15
C ASN A 183 7.14 -10.83 -35.65
N LEU A 184 6.06 -10.64 -34.88
CA LEU A 184 6.01 -10.97 -33.46
C LEU A 184 5.83 -12.48 -33.26
N THR A 185 6.86 -13.16 -32.74
CA THR A 185 6.83 -14.62 -32.54
C THR A 185 6.49 -15.02 -31.11
N LYS A 186 6.85 -14.20 -30.13
CA LYS A 186 6.55 -14.41 -28.72
C LYS A 186 6.16 -13.10 -28.05
N PHE A 187 5.11 -13.12 -27.25
CA PHE A 187 4.74 -12.05 -26.34
C PHE A 187 4.28 -12.68 -25.03
N VAL A 188 4.88 -12.28 -23.91
CA VAL A 188 4.55 -12.78 -22.57
C VAL A 188 4.46 -11.61 -21.63
N LEU A 189 3.39 -11.59 -20.84
CA LEU A 189 3.15 -10.62 -19.78
C LEU A 189 3.14 -11.37 -18.44
N SER A 190 4.05 -11.03 -17.53
CA SER A 190 4.20 -11.72 -16.25
C SER A 190 4.17 -10.77 -15.05
N LEU A 191 3.65 -11.28 -13.93
CA LEU A 191 3.63 -10.60 -12.64
C LEU A 191 4.77 -11.14 -11.77
N GLY A 192 5.46 -10.25 -11.08
CA GLY A 192 6.57 -10.65 -10.23
C GLY A 192 6.98 -9.62 -9.21
N ARG A 193 8.12 -9.91 -8.60
CA ARG A 193 8.76 -9.09 -7.58
C ARG A 193 10.25 -9.01 -7.84
N LYS A 194 10.95 -8.11 -7.15
CA LYS A 194 12.40 -8.11 -7.15
C LYS A 194 12.90 -9.27 -6.28
N ALA A 195 13.82 -10.08 -6.80
CA ALA A 195 14.50 -11.12 -6.05
C ALA A 195 15.28 -10.45 -4.90
N SER A 196 15.07 -10.92 -3.68
CA SER A 196 15.72 -10.37 -2.50
C SER A 196 17.22 -10.65 -2.56
N ALA A 197 18.03 -9.60 -2.66
CA ALA A 197 19.47 -9.68 -2.50
C ALA A 197 19.82 -9.74 -1.01
N ASN A 198 19.74 -10.92 -0.40
CA ASN A 198 19.94 -11.16 1.04
C ASN A 198 18.99 -10.35 1.98
N LYS A 199 18.61 -10.95 3.12
CA LYS A 199 17.71 -10.31 4.11
C LYS A 199 18.25 -9.00 4.71
N SER A 200 19.52 -8.65 4.46
CA SER A 200 20.21 -7.53 5.10
C SER A 200 20.43 -6.30 4.21
N ASP A 201 20.17 -6.37 2.90
CA ASP A 201 20.52 -5.27 1.99
C ASP A 201 19.32 -4.35 1.70
N VAL A 202 18.96 -3.56 2.71
CA VAL A 202 17.92 -2.50 2.59
C VAL A 202 18.36 -1.41 1.59
N SER A 203 19.66 -1.25 1.35
CA SER A 203 20.22 -0.18 0.52
C SER A 203 19.96 -0.35 -0.98
N SER A 204 19.75 -1.58 -1.44
CA SER A 204 19.44 -1.90 -2.83
C SER A 204 17.95 -2.17 -3.08
N ALA A 205 17.10 -2.01 -2.06
CA ALA A 205 15.66 -2.24 -2.17
C ALA A 205 14.97 -1.15 -3.00
N LEU A 206 13.91 -1.52 -3.72
CA LEU A 206 13.06 -0.54 -4.39
C LEU A 206 12.30 0.24 -3.32
N ALA A 207 12.27 1.57 -3.38
CA ALA A 207 11.46 2.36 -2.47
C ALA A 207 9.98 2.24 -2.80
N THR A 208 9.13 2.31 -1.78
CA THR A 208 7.70 2.61 -1.93
C THR A 208 7.47 4.11 -1.75
N ILE A 209 6.21 4.55 -1.88
CA ILE A 209 5.78 5.89 -1.43
C ILE A 209 5.16 5.88 -0.03
N THR A 210 5.14 4.73 0.64
CA THR A 210 4.50 4.57 1.95
C THR A 210 5.44 5.08 3.04
N PRO A 211 5.06 6.17 3.75
CA PRO A 211 5.95 6.81 4.69
C PRO A 211 6.20 5.93 5.92
N VAL A 212 7.43 5.96 6.43
CA VAL A 212 7.77 5.41 7.73
C VAL A 212 7.35 6.42 8.81
N PRO A 213 6.64 6.00 9.87
CA PRO A 213 6.22 6.91 10.92
C PRO A 213 7.43 7.46 11.67
N GLN A 214 7.33 8.71 12.11
CA GLN A 214 8.38 9.36 12.91
C GLN A 214 8.29 8.95 14.38
N PRO A 215 9.39 9.01 15.15
CA PRO A 215 10.75 9.17 14.67
C PRO A 215 11.29 7.84 14.10
N TYR A 216 12.08 7.90 13.03
CA TYR A 216 12.52 6.69 12.30
C TYR A 216 13.27 5.67 13.16
N ASN A 217 14.05 6.14 14.14
CA ASN A 217 14.75 5.29 15.09
C ASN A 217 13.79 4.42 15.92
N LEU A 218 12.64 4.95 16.34
CA LEU A 218 11.62 4.21 17.06
C LEU A 218 10.87 3.24 16.11
N ALA A 219 10.76 3.60 14.83
CA ALA A 219 10.25 2.71 13.79
C ALA A 219 11.26 1.61 13.38
N GLY A 220 12.50 1.65 13.87
CA GLY A 220 13.57 0.70 13.55
C GLY A 220 14.11 0.82 12.13
N LEU A 221 13.96 1.98 11.48
CA LEU A 221 14.38 2.24 10.10
C LEU A 221 15.13 3.57 10.00
N ASN A 222 15.88 3.78 8.91
CA ASN A 222 16.61 5.03 8.64
C ASN A 222 16.19 5.69 7.31
N SER A 223 15.07 5.24 6.73
CA SER A 223 14.55 5.73 5.45
C SER A 223 13.22 6.44 5.64
N LYS A 224 12.93 7.40 4.76
CA LYS A 224 11.63 8.09 4.74
C LYS A 224 10.47 7.17 4.37
N PHE A 225 10.73 6.20 3.50
CA PHE A 225 9.74 5.27 2.97
C PHE A 225 10.15 3.82 3.24
N TYR A 226 9.16 2.93 3.30
CA TYR A 226 9.41 1.51 3.45
C TYR A 226 10.05 0.92 2.18
N PRO A 227 11.02 0.00 2.33
CA PRO A 227 11.57 -0.76 1.22
C PRO A 227 10.58 -1.83 0.73
N ALA A 228 10.37 -1.91 -0.58
CA ALA A 228 9.51 -2.90 -1.21
C ALA A 228 10.18 -4.28 -1.24
N PHE A 229 9.37 -5.33 -1.03
CA PHE A 229 9.75 -6.74 -1.01
C PHE A 229 10.84 -7.14 0.01
N THR A 230 11.25 -6.20 0.86
CA THR A 230 12.17 -6.42 1.97
C THR A 230 11.38 -6.54 3.26
N ASP A 231 11.76 -7.51 4.10
CA ASP A 231 11.15 -7.69 5.40
C ASP A 231 11.62 -6.60 6.37
N THR A 232 10.67 -5.97 7.07
CA THR A 232 10.91 -4.92 8.07
C THR A 232 10.28 -5.33 9.40
N PRO A 233 10.86 -6.31 10.11
CA PRO A 233 10.21 -6.94 11.24
C PRO A 233 10.03 -5.99 12.43
N VAL A 234 9.05 -6.33 13.27
CA VAL A 234 8.86 -5.78 14.63
C VAL A 234 8.73 -6.99 15.57
N GLY A 235 9.67 -7.12 16.51
CA GLY A 235 9.80 -8.34 17.30
C GLY A 235 9.99 -9.57 16.42
N ARG A 236 9.04 -10.51 16.47
CA ARG A 236 9.03 -11.74 15.65
C ARG A 236 8.15 -11.63 14.40
N GLU A 237 7.43 -10.54 14.25
CA GLU A 237 6.44 -10.36 13.20
C GLU A 237 7.07 -9.72 11.96
N SER A 238 6.85 -10.36 10.80
CA SER A 238 7.41 -9.95 9.51
C SER A 238 6.44 -9.06 8.75
N PHE A 239 6.95 -7.98 8.15
CA PHE A 239 6.19 -7.00 7.37
C PHE A 239 6.89 -6.74 6.03
N GLN A 240 6.17 -6.98 4.93
CA GLN A 240 6.66 -6.76 3.57
C GLN A 240 5.72 -5.83 2.81
N PHE A 241 6.31 -4.96 1.98
CA PHE A 241 5.58 -3.95 1.23
C PHE A 241 5.63 -4.23 -0.27
N PHE A 242 4.56 -3.90 -0.99
CA PHE A 242 4.49 -3.96 -2.45
C PHE A 242 5.28 -2.81 -3.07
N ALA A 243 5.93 -3.06 -4.21
CA ALA A 243 6.58 -2.00 -4.97
C ALA A 243 5.53 -1.17 -5.70
N VAL A 244 5.49 0.13 -5.37
CA VAL A 244 4.64 1.16 -5.97
C VAL A 244 5.40 2.48 -5.98
N GLY A 245 5.17 3.31 -6.98
CA GLY A 245 5.75 4.65 -7.10
C GLY A 245 4.69 5.73 -7.20
N ALA A 246 5.08 7.00 -7.09
CA ALA A 246 4.15 8.12 -7.30
C ALA A 246 3.61 8.17 -8.75
N GLN A 247 4.36 7.59 -9.68
CA GLN A 247 3.96 7.36 -11.06
C GLN A 247 4.49 5.99 -11.51
N SER A 248 3.87 5.44 -12.55
CA SER A 248 4.38 4.21 -13.16
C SER A 248 5.73 4.51 -13.81
N ALA A 249 6.71 3.65 -13.55
CA ALA A 249 8.07 3.86 -14.02
C ALA A 249 8.72 2.54 -14.41
N LEU A 250 9.64 2.63 -15.36
CA LEU A 250 10.44 1.49 -15.82
C LEU A 250 11.49 1.13 -14.77
N LEU A 251 11.73 -0.17 -14.63
CA LEU A 251 12.78 -0.71 -13.79
C LEU A 251 13.75 -1.55 -14.61
N PRO A 252 15.01 -1.68 -14.17
CA PRO A 252 15.89 -2.71 -14.66
C PRO A 252 15.21 -4.07 -14.56
N VAL A 253 15.32 -4.87 -15.62
CA VAL A 253 14.77 -6.24 -15.67
C VAL A 253 15.56 -7.20 -14.78
N ASP A 254 16.76 -6.79 -14.37
CA ASP A 254 17.64 -7.56 -13.51
C ASP A 254 16.96 -7.92 -12.20
N ASN A 255 17.15 -9.16 -11.76
CA ASN A 255 16.57 -9.70 -10.53
C ASN A 255 15.02 -9.71 -10.51
N PHE A 256 14.33 -9.64 -11.66
CA PHE A 256 12.90 -9.94 -11.69
C PHE A 256 12.65 -11.42 -11.40
N GLN A 257 11.83 -11.70 -10.40
CA GLN A 257 11.35 -13.02 -10.04
C GLN A 257 9.86 -13.11 -10.32
N GLU A 258 9.50 -13.92 -11.32
CA GLU A 258 8.12 -14.27 -11.60
C GLU A 258 7.53 -15.07 -10.44
N ILE A 259 6.27 -14.82 -10.13
CA ILE A 259 5.54 -15.56 -9.10
C ILE A 259 4.49 -16.47 -9.72
N SER A 260 4.20 -17.58 -9.03
CA SER A 260 3.14 -18.50 -9.43
C SER A 260 1.91 -18.26 -8.55
N CYS A 261 0.76 -18.05 -9.18
CA CYS A 261 -0.52 -17.99 -8.49
C CYS A 261 -1.20 -19.36 -8.58
N LYS A 262 -1.64 -19.92 -7.44
CA LYS A 262 -2.39 -21.17 -7.38
C LYS A 262 -3.79 -20.88 -6.84
N GLY A 263 -4.82 -21.02 -7.70
CA GLY A 263 -6.21 -20.75 -7.30
C GLY A 263 -6.45 -19.28 -6.97
N GLU A 264 -6.96 -18.99 -5.78
CA GLU A 264 -7.29 -17.62 -5.32
C GLU A 264 -6.20 -16.97 -4.47
N THR A 265 -5.09 -17.66 -4.23
CA THR A 265 -3.99 -17.18 -3.38
C THR A 265 -2.65 -17.27 -4.09
N ALA A 266 -1.85 -16.21 -3.99
CA ALA A 266 -0.46 -16.22 -4.44
C ALA A 266 0.47 -16.88 -3.42
N ASN A 267 1.66 -17.31 -3.85
CA ASN A 267 2.69 -17.87 -2.97
C ASN A 267 3.61 -16.80 -2.33
N ALA A 268 3.58 -15.58 -2.85
CA ALA A 268 4.33 -14.42 -2.38
C ALA A 268 3.66 -13.14 -2.87
N ILE A 269 3.97 -12.00 -2.23
CA ILE A 269 3.52 -10.68 -2.72
C ILE A 269 4.24 -10.29 -4.02
N ALA A 270 3.51 -9.66 -4.94
CA ALA A 270 4.04 -9.18 -6.21
C ALA A 270 3.22 -8.02 -6.78
N SER A 271 3.90 -7.07 -7.39
CA SER A 271 3.29 -5.93 -8.09
C SER A 271 4.02 -5.52 -9.37
N LEU A 272 5.23 -6.03 -9.62
CA LEU A 272 6.00 -5.65 -10.79
C LEU A 272 5.47 -6.37 -12.03
N VAL A 273 5.39 -5.65 -13.14
CA VAL A 273 4.98 -6.21 -14.43
C VAL A 273 6.20 -6.35 -15.32
N LYS A 274 6.36 -7.51 -15.96
CA LYS A 274 7.37 -7.73 -16.99
C LYS A 274 6.70 -8.09 -18.32
N VAL A 275 7.16 -7.44 -19.38
CA VAL A 275 6.86 -7.80 -20.76
C VAL A 275 8.10 -8.43 -21.37
N GLU A 276 7.95 -9.60 -21.99
CA GLU A 276 8.96 -10.21 -22.85
C GLU A 276 8.39 -10.36 -24.25
N ALA A 277 9.16 -9.91 -25.25
CA ALA A 277 8.76 -10.02 -26.64
C ALA A 277 9.93 -10.45 -27.55
N GLU A 278 9.62 -11.25 -28.55
CA GLU A 278 10.55 -11.69 -29.59
C GLU A 278 10.02 -11.30 -30.97
N VAL A 279 10.83 -10.58 -31.73
CA VAL A 279 10.50 -10.13 -33.09
C VAL A 279 11.46 -10.77 -34.07
N SER A 280 10.92 -11.54 -35.01
CA SER A 280 11.67 -12.20 -36.07
C SER A 280 11.65 -11.36 -37.34
N GLN A 281 12.83 -10.95 -37.80
CA GLN A 281 13.02 -10.22 -39.05
C GLN A 281 14.40 -10.58 -39.62
N ASP A 282 14.47 -10.80 -40.94
CA ASP A 282 15.76 -10.99 -41.60
C ASP A 282 16.51 -9.65 -41.66
N LEU A 283 17.59 -9.55 -40.90
CA LEU A 283 18.46 -8.37 -40.84
C LEU A 283 19.69 -8.52 -41.74
N GLY A 284 19.83 -9.65 -42.43
CA GLY A 284 21.04 -10.06 -43.14
C GLY A 284 22.04 -10.79 -42.23
N MET A 285 23.05 -11.40 -42.84
CA MET A 285 24.12 -12.15 -42.14
C MET A 285 23.59 -13.23 -41.16
N SER A 286 22.48 -13.89 -41.51
CA SER A 286 21.83 -14.93 -40.68
C SER A 286 21.27 -14.44 -39.33
N ILE A 287 21.15 -13.11 -39.12
CA ILE A 287 20.52 -12.54 -37.93
C ILE A 287 19.01 -12.53 -38.13
N LYS A 288 18.29 -13.29 -37.31
CA LYS A 288 16.84 -13.57 -37.51
C LYS A 288 15.90 -12.77 -36.62
N GLY A 289 16.37 -11.91 -35.72
CA GLY A 289 15.47 -11.14 -34.87
C GLY A 289 16.09 -10.55 -33.60
N VAL A 290 15.23 -10.01 -32.74
CA VAL A 290 15.58 -9.43 -31.45
C VAL A 290 14.67 -9.94 -30.34
N LYS A 291 15.26 -10.10 -29.15
CA LYS A 291 14.53 -10.32 -27.89
C LYS A 291 14.59 -9.05 -27.07
N THR A 292 13.46 -8.68 -26.48
CA THR A 292 13.33 -7.49 -25.65
C THR A 292 12.56 -7.83 -24.39
N ALA A 293 12.91 -7.13 -23.32
CA ALA A 293 12.21 -7.25 -22.05
C ALA A 293 12.15 -5.88 -21.39
N ALA A 294 11.02 -5.58 -20.77
CA ALA A 294 10.81 -4.37 -19.99
C ALA A 294 10.09 -4.73 -18.69
N CYS A 295 10.48 -4.07 -17.60
CA CYS A 295 9.85 -4.21 -16.30
C CYS A 295 9.31 -2.84 -15.89
N ALA A 296 8.12 -2.80 -15.29
CA ALA A 296 7.50 -1.57 -14.81
C ALA A 296 6.90 -1.76 -13.42
N LEU A 297 6.96 -0.70 -12.61
CA LEU A 297 6.29 -0.62 -11.32
C LEU A 297 4.95 0.13 -11.43
N PRO A 298 3.89 -0.31 -10.74
CA PRO A 298 2.61 0.39 -10.68
C PRO A 298 2.70 1.73 -9.96
N CYS A 299 1.74 2.62 -10.23
CA CYS A 299 1.61 3.85 -9.44
C CYS A 299 0.70 3.64 -8.23
N ALA A 300 0.91 4.48 -7.22
CA ALA A 300 0.01 4.66 -6.10
C ALA A 300 -0.08 6.15 -5.79
N LEU A 301 -1.23 6.56 -5.29
CA LEU A 301 -1.46 7.88 -4.70
C LEU A 301 -1.16 7.81 -3.21
N GLU A 302 -0.76 8.94 -2.65
CA GLU A 302 -0.58 9.10 -1.22
C GLU A 302 -1.92 9.14 -0.50
N ASP A 303 -1.96 8.58 0.70
CA ASP A 303 -3.12 8.65 1.57
C ASP A 303 -3.39 10.09 2.03
N ARG A 304 -4.56 10.60 1.63
CA ARG A 304 -5.08 11.93 1.99
C ARG A 304 -6.34 11.86 2.85
N SER A 305 -6.71 10.68 3.35
CA SER A 305 -7.83 10.55 4.28
C SER A 305 -7.56 11.39 5.54
N GLN A 306 -8.61 11.78 6.26
CA GLN A 306 -8.45 12.34 7.60
C GLN A 306 -8.58 11.23 8.64
N SER A 307 -7.78 11.29 9.70
CA SER A 307 -7.93 10.36 10.83
C SER A 307 -9.26 10.62 11.54
N GLY A 308 -9.90 9.58 12.05
CA GLY A 308 -11.05 9.73 12.92
C GLY A 308 -10.71 10.33 14.29
N LEU A 309 -11.75 10.67 15.05
CA LEU A 309 -11.62 11.24 16.38
C LEU A 309 -11.75 10.16 17.45
N LEU A 310 -10.96 10.29 18.50
CA LEU A 310 -11.20 9.62 19.77
C LEU A 310 -11.78 10.65 20.74
N VAL A 311 -13.04 10.45 21.13
CA VAL A 311 -13.72 11.30 22.11
C VAL A 311 -13.61 10.62 23.47
N PHE A 312 -13.04 11.34 24.44
CA PHE A 312 -12.94 10.90 25.82
C PHE A 312 -13.74 11.82 26.73
N GLY A 313 -14.95 11.39 27.07
CA GLY A 313 -15.90 12.15 27.87
C GLY A 313 -15.72 11.97 29.37
N LEU A 314 -15.60 13.10 30.05
CA LEU A 314 -15.30 13.20 31.48
C LEU A 314 -16.20 14.26 32.15
N PRO A 315 -17.54 14.13 32.05
CA PRO A 315 -18.48 15.15 32.56
C PRO A 315 -18.26 15.47 34.05
N GLN A 316 -17.96 14.47 34.89
CA GLN A 316 -17.66 14.66 36.32
C GLN A 316 -16.15 14.76 36.64
N GLY A 317 -15.30 14.89 35.61
CA GLY A 317 -13.84 14.90 35.75
C GLY A 317 -13.20 13.51 35.64
N MET A 318 -11.90 13.41 35.95
CA MET A 318 -11.16 12.16 35.90
C MET A 318 -11.49 11.25 37.10
N PRO A 319 -11.57 9.91 36.90
CA PRO A 319 -11.59 8.96 38.00
C PRO A 319 -10.36 9.11 38.90
N GLY A 320 -10.57 9.11 40.22
CA GLY A 320 -9.51 9.29 41.21
C GLY A 320 -8.44 8.20 41.12
N GLY A 321 -7.18 8.60 40.99
CA GLY A 321 -6.04 7.69 40.82
C GLY A 321 -5.80 7.22 39.38
N TYR A 322 -6.56 7.72 38.41
CA TYR A 322 -6.27 7.62 36.98
C TYR A 322 -5.80 8.98 36.50
N GLU A 323 -4.51 9.12 36.19
CA GLU A 323 -3.92 10.39 35.79
C GLU A 323 -3.56 10.42 34.30
N THR A 324 -3.31 9.26 33.71
CA THR A 324 -2.82 9.07 32.34
C THR A 324 -3.76 8.16 31.55
N LEU A 325 -3.67 8.14 30.22
CA LEU A 325 -4.37 7.12 29.43
C LEU A 325 -3.75 5.74 29.67
N GLN A 326 -2.46 5.66 30.02
CA GLN A 326 -1.81 4.41 30.40
C GLN A 326 -2.52 3.74 31.59
N ASP A 327 -3.01 4.50 32.56
CA ASP A 327 -3.74 3.95 33.73
C ASP A 327 -5.06 3.27 33.32
N LEU A 328 -5.67 3.70 32.22
CA LEU A 328 -6.89 3.09 31.64
C LEU A 328 -6.56 1.90 30.73
N LEU A 329 -5.36 1.89 30.15
CA LEU A 329 -4.84 0.81 29.32
C LEU A 329 -4.21 -0.33 30.14
N SER A 330 -3.83 -0.07 31.39
CA SER A 330 -3.20 -1.04 32.28
C SER A 330 -4.13 -1.40 33.46
N ASP A 331 -4.05 -2.65 33.94
CA ASP A 331 -4.93 -3.16 35.01
C ASP A 331 -4.44 -2.71 36.40
N HIS A 332 -4.25 -1.40 36.60
CA HIS A 332 -3.64 -0.87 37.82
C HIS A 332 -4.59 -0.89 39.03
N GLN A 333 -5.91 -0.76 38.84
CA GLN A 333 -6.87 -0.64 39.95
C GLN A 333 -8.06 -1.62 39.84
N HIS A 334 -7.80 -2.85 39.39
CA HIS A 334 -8.79 -3.92 39.25
C HIS A 334 -9.93 -3.56 38.27
N ALA A 335 -9.62 -3.58 36.98
CA ALA A 335 -10.61 -3.41 35.92
C ALA A 335 -11.69 -4.50 36.00
N LEU A 336 -12.96 -4.07 35.97
CA LEU A 336 -14.12 -4.96 36.06
C LEU A 336 -14.65 -5.33 34.67
N SER A 337 -15.56 -6.30 34.63
CA SER A 337 -16.22 -6.78 33.41
C SER A 337 -16.90 -5.65 32.66
N ALA A 338 -16.67 -5.59 31.34
CA ALA A 338 -17.30 -4.67 30.43
C ALA A 338 -17.68 -5.41 29.13
N PRO A 339 -18.80 -6.16 29.10
CA PRO A 339 -19.19 -6.94 27.93
C PRO A 339 -19.46 -6.03 26.73
N LEU A 340 -18.96 -6.40 25.56
CA LEU A 340 -19.20 -5.67 24.32
C LEU A 340 -20.42 -6.24 23.59
N PHE A 341 -21.13 -5.34 22.90
CA PHE A 341 -22.27 -5.65 22.06
C PHE A 341 -22.02 -5.12 20.65
N ILE A 342 -22.70 -5.73 19.69
CA ILE A 342 -22.71 -5.33 18.28
C ILE A 342 -24.16 -5.14 17.83
N SER A 343 -24.43 -4.07 17.08
CA SER A 343 -25.76 -3.84 16.51
C SER A 343 -26.03 -4.79 15.33
N GLN A 344 -27.17 -5.47 15.32
CA GLN A 344 -27.60 -6.37 14.25
C GLN A 344 -28.96 -5.94 13.70
N GLY A 345 -29.13 -6.00 12.37
CA GLY A 345 -30.40 -5.68 11.69
C GLY A 345 -30.56 -4.20 11.31
N GLY A 346 -29.69 -3.32 11.81
CA GLY A 346 -29.69 -1.90 11.45
C GLY A 346 -28.99 -1.03 12.49
N ASP A 347 -29.21 0.27 12.40
CA ASP A 347 -28.73 1.24 13.39
C ASP A 347 -29.57 1.14 14.65
N TYR A 348 -28.95 0.83 15.79
CA TYR A 348 -29.61 0.78 17.09
C TYR A 348 -29.58 2.16 17.76
N PRO A 349 -30.64 2.62 18.44
CA PRO A 349 -31.99 2.04 18.53
C PRO A 349 -32.95 2.58 17.45
N VAL A 350 -32.42 3.15 16.36
CA VAL A 350 -33.21 3.92 15.38
C VAL A 350 -34.04 3.03 14.46
N ALA A 351 -33.47 1.90 14.00
CA ALA A 351 -34.16 0.92 13.18
C ALA A 351 -34.99 -0.03 14.05
N GLY A 352 -36.26 -0.23 13.70
CA GLY A 352 -37.21 -1.01 14.51
C GLY A 352 -36.85 -2.49 14.66
N GLU A 353 -36.08 -3.02 13.72
CA GLU A 353 -35.53 -4.37 13.68
C GLU A 353 -34.16 -4.52 14.37
N ALA A 354 -33.52 -3.41 14.79
CA ALA A 354 -32.18 -3.45 15.34
C ALA A 354 -32.15 -4.06 16.74
N THR A 355 -31.22 -4.99 16.95
CA THR A 355 -30.98 -5.64 18.25
C THR A 355 -29.50 -5.60 18.61
N LEU A 356 -29.19 -5.61 19.91
CA LEU A 356 -27.82 -5.73 20.40
C LEU A 356 -27.50 -7.20 20.70
N ALA A 357 -26.51 -7.74 20.02
CA ALA A 357 -25.97 -9.07 20.29
C ALA A 357 -24.63 -8.97 21.02
N GLN A 358 -24.33 -9.88 21.94
CA GLN A 358 -23.04 -9.88 22.63
C GLN A 358 -21.91 -10.24 21.65
N TRP A 359 -20.82 -9.47 21.69
CA TRP A 359 -19.63 -9.69 20.87
C TRP A 359 -18.48 -10.24 21.72
N HIS A 360 -17.85 -11.32 21.23
CA HIS A 360 -16.87 -12.10 21.98
C HIS A 360 -15.42 -11.98 21.47
N GLY A 361 -15.11 -10.99 20.63
CA GLY A 361 -13.77 -10.85 20.03
C GLY A 361 -12.65 -10.44 21.00
N LEU A 362 -12.98 -10.05 22.23
CA LEU A 362 -12.04 -9.90 23.35
C LEU A 362 -12.13 -11.04 24.37
N GLY A 363 -12.84 -12.13 24.05
CA GLY A 363 -13.22 -13.20 24.98
C GLY A 363 -14.64 -13.04 25.54
N THR A 364 -15.03 -13.96 26.42
CA THR A 364 -16.40 -14.03 26.98
C THR A 364 -16.67 -12.99 28.07
N ASN A 365 -15.62 -12.53 28.75
CA ASN A 365 -15.74 -11.56 29.84
C ASN A 365 -14.58 -10.53 29.78
N PRO A 366 -14.56 -9.64 28.78
CA PRO A 366 -13.52 -8.64 28.67
C PRO A 366 -13.60 -7.65 29.83
N LYS A 367 -12.44 -7.18 30.29
CA LYS A 367 -12.34 -6.12 31.29
C LYS A 367 -12.47 -4.75 30.61
N SER A 368 -12.80 -3.72 31.39
CA SER A 368 -12.82 -2.34 30.92
C SER A 368 -11.50 -1.93 30.25
N THR A 369 -10.34 -2.33 30.79
CA THR A 369 -9.02 -2.09 30.17
C THR A 369 -8.88 -2.70 28.77
N ASN A 370 -9.51 -3.86 28.51
CA ASN A 370 -9.51 -4.44 27.17
C ASN A 370 -10.37 -3.61 26.19
N VAL A 371 -11.48 -3.05 26.66
CA VAL A 371 -12.36 -2.17 25.87
C VAL A 371 -11.66 -0.84 25.55
N PHE A 372 -10.97 -0.24 26.53
CA PHE A 372 -10.13 0.95 26.31
C PHE A 372 -9.04 0.67 25.27
N ALA A 373 -8.34 -0.45 25.38
CA ALA A 373 -7.31 -0.84 24.43
C ALA A 373 -7.88 -1.07 23.02
N LEU A 374 -9.07 -1.65 22.90
CA LEU A 374 -9.75 -1.82 21.62
C LEU A 374 -10.05 -0.47 20.96
N GLY A 375 -10.73 0.43 21.68
CA GLY A 375 -11.05 1.77 21.16
C GLY A 375 -9.84 2.59 20.76
N PHE A 376 -8.79 2.56 21.58
CA PHE A 376 -7.53 3.23 21.27
C PHE A 376 -6.87 2.64 20.02
N TYR A 377 -6.85 1.31 19.90
CA TYR A 377 -6.30 0.61 18.74
C TYR A 377 -7.05 0.94 17.45
N ASP A 378 -8.37 0.86 17.47
CA ASP A 378 -9.22 1.10 16.30
C ASP A 378 -9.24 2.58 15.89
N TRP A 379 -9.13 3.52 16.85
CA TRP A 379 -8.86 4.92 16.53
C TRP A 379 -7.53 5.11 15.79
N LEU A 380 -6.43 4.53 16.29
CA LEU A 380 -5.12 4.63 15.62
C LEU A 380 -5.14 4.02 14.20
N ARG A 381 -5.92 2.96 13.97
CA ARG A 381 -6.10 2.38 12.63
C ARG A 381 -6.63 3.40 11.62
N THR A 382 -7.52 4.31 12.03
CA THR A 382 -8.07 5.34 11.12
C THR A 382 -7.04 6.34 10.62
N ALA A 383 -5.90 6.47 11.30
CA ALA A 383 -4.82 7.35 10.90
C ALA A 383 -3.83 6.69 9.94
N HIS A 384 -4.01 5.41 9.61
CA HIS A 384 -3.28 4.75 8.52
C HIS A 384 -1.74 4.80 8.68
N GLY A 385 -1.25 4.76 9.92
CA GLY A 385 0.18 4.90 10.23
C GLY A 385 0.76 6.31 10.02
N ARG A 386 -0.06 7.31 9.66
CA ARG A 386 0.33 8.73 9.53
C ARG A 386 0.28 9.45 10.87
N TYR A 387 0.98 8.89 11.84
CA TYR A 387 1.18 9.50 13.14
C TYR A 387 2.64 9.34 13.60
N ASN A 388 3.06 10.28 14.41
CA ASN A 388 4.33 10.29 15.10
C ASN A 388 4.21 9.36 16.31
N LEU A 389 4.93 8.24 16.26
CA LEU A 389 5.01 7.23 17.32
C LEU A 389 5.34 7.87 18.67
N LYS A 390 6.28 8.83 18.71
CA LYS A 390 6.64 9.52 19.95
C LYS A 390 5.49 10.39 20.47
N SER A 391 4.76 11.05 19.57
CA SER A 391 3.60 11.87 19.94
C SER A 391 2.48 11.02 20.54
N VAL A 392 2.21 9.86 19.96
CA VAL A 392 1.25 8.88 20.50
C VAL A 392 1.69 8.38 21.87
N LEU A 393 2.93 7.91 22.02
CA LEU A 393 3.45 7.42 23.30
C LEU A 393 3.43 8.50 24.38
N ASN A 394 3.85 9.72 24.04
CA ASN A 394 3.81 10.85 24.97
C ASN A 394 2.36 11.15 25.41
N THR A 395 1.40 11.12 24.48
CA THR A 395 -0.01 11.37 24.82
C THR A 395 -0.55 10.31 25.77
N VAL A 396 -0.16 9.04 25.58
CA VAL A 396 -0.61 7.96 26.45
C VAL A 396 0.00 8.04 27.85
N LEU A 397 1.29 8.36 27.94
CA LEU A 397 2.07 8.35 29.18
C LEU A 397 1.99 9.67 29.96
N SER A 398 1.53 10.76 29.33
CA SER A 398 1.37 12.06 29.99
C SER A 398 0.04 12.14 30.71
N ARG A 399 -0.04 13.07 31.66
CA ARG A 399 -1.28 13.41 32.34
C ARG A 399 -2.37 13.78 31.34
N VAL A 400 -3.57 13.23 31.52
CA VAL A 400 -4.76 13.53 30.71
C VAL A 400 -5.13 15.00 30.88
N GLN A 401 -4.91 15.79 29.82
CA GLN A 401 -5.24 17.21 29.76
C GLN A 401 -5.28 17.71 28.30
N PRO A 402 -5.97 18.82 28.02
CA PRO A 402 -5.92 19.48 26.71
C PRO A 402 -4.51 19.98 26.41
N SER A 403 -4.17 20.07 25.12
CA SER A 403 -2.83 20.47 24.68
C SER A 403 -2.51 21.96 24.91
N ALA A 404 -3.52 22.83 24.95
CA ALA A 404 -3.34 24.29 25.05
C ALA A 404 -3.99 24.93 26.28
N GLU A 405 -4.98 24.27 26.90
CA GLU A 405 -5.81 24.85 27.96
C GLU A 405 -5.89 23.93 29.18
N ALA A 406 -6.27 24.48 30.32
CA ALA A 406 -6.51 23.69 31.52
C ALA A 406 -7.86 22.95 31.40
N PHE A 407 -7.84 21.66 31.73
CA PHE A 407 -9.05 20.84 31.79
C PHE A 407 -10.02 21.33 32.87
N ARG A 408 -11.31 21.39 32.55
CA ARG A 408 -12.38 21.75 33.48
C ARG A 408 -13.44 20.64 33.56
N PRO A 409 -14.05 20.39 34.73
CA PRO A 409 -15.23 19.53 34.83
C PRO A 409 -16.32 19.97 33.84
N GLY A 410 -17.06 18.99 33.28
CA GLY A 410 -18.05 19.23 32.21
C GLY A 410 -17.44 19.33 30.80
N GLN A 411 -16.17 18.99 30.63
CA GLN A 411 -15.50 18.92 29.32
C GLN A 411 -15.19 17.49 28.91
N SER A 412 -15.28 17.22 27.61
CA SER A 412 -14.67 16.05 26.97
C SER A 412 -13.36 16.45 26.30
N LEU A 413 -12.45 15.49 26.22
CA LEU A 413 -11.22 15.60 25.46
C LEU A 413 -11.41 14.94 24.11
N VAL A 414 -11.19 15.70 23.04
CA VAL A 414 -11.23 15.20 21.67
C VAL A 414 -9.81 15.06 21.18
N TYR A 415 -9.37 13.82 20.97
CA TYR A 415 -8.07 13.50 20.42
C TYR A 415 -8.15 13.41 18.90
N ARG A 416 -7.23 14.10 18.23
CA ARG A 416 -7.07 14.09 16.77
C ARG A 416 -5.61 14.02 16.38
N ILE A 417 -5.34 13.48 15.20
CA ILE A 417 -4.00 13.48 14.61
C ILE A 417 -3.94 14.59 13.58
N LYS A 418 -3.09 15.59 13.85
CA LYS A 418 -2.87 16.74 12.97
C LYS A 418 -1.38 16.90 12.73
N ASP A 419 -0.99 17.02 11.46
CA ASP A 419 0.41 17.10 11.06
C ASP A 419 1.26 15.92 11.59
N ASN A 420 0.63 14.74 11.70
CA ASN A 420 1.11 13.50 12.33
C ASN A 420 1.23 13.54 13.87
N ASP A 421 1.04 14.66 14.54
CA ASP A 421 1.07 14.72 16.00
C ASP A 421 -0.33 14.55 16.59
N VAL A 422 -0.42 13.93 17.77
CA VAL A 422 -1.66 13.82 18.53
C VAL A 422 -1.91 15.14 19.26
N ILE A 423 -3.10 15.70 19.07
CA ILE A 423 -3.58 16.91 19.74
C ILE A 423 -4.85 16.56 20.51
N ALA A 424 -4.95 17.04 21.75
CA ALA A 424 -6.12 16.91 22.61
C ALA A 424 -6.79 18.29 22.76
N GLU A 425 -8.04 18.41 22.31
CA GLU A 425 -8.84 19.64 22.40
C GLU A 425 -9.95 19.47 23.45
N ALA A 426 -10.20 20.50 24.26
CA ALA A 426 -11.29 20.49 25.23
C ALA A 426 -12.59 20.98 24.58
N HIS A 427 -13.67 20.22 24.75
CA HIS A 427 -14.99 20.62 24.29
C HIS A 427 -15.99 20.53 25.45
N SER A 428 -16.86 21.53 25.59
CA SER A 428 -17.99 21.44 26.53
C SER A 428 -18.96 20.38 26.06
N VAL A 429 -19.45 19.54 26.98
CA VAL A 429 -20.28 18.38 26.64
C VAL A 429 -21.60 18.37 27.41
N CYS A 430 -22.62 17.82 26.74
CA CYS A 430 -23.86 17.36 27.37
C CYS A 430 -23.60 16.01 28.06
N ASP A 431 -24.05 15.86 29.31
CA ASP A 431 -23.81 14.69 30.16
C ASP A 431 -24.42 13.36 29.66
N VAL A 432 -25.01 13.33 28.45
CA VAL A 432 -25.72 12.19 27.89
C VAL A 432 -25.02 11.71 26.61
N PRO A 433 -24.47 10.48 26.61
CA PRO A 433 -23.96 9.85 25.39
C PRO A 433 -25.05 9.75 24.33
N ASP A 434 -24.71 10.01 23.08
CA ASP A 434 -25.55 9.55 21.97
C ASP A 434 -25.52 8.01 21.95
N GLN A 435 -26.65 7.39 22.24
CA GLN A 435 -26.79 5.93 22.29
C GLN A 435 -26.95 5.30 20.90
N LYS A 436 -26.89 6.09 19.83
CA LYS A 436 -26.96 5.57 18.47
C LYS A 436 -25.69 4.80 18.13
N VAL A 437 -25.86 3.54 17.73
CA VAL A 437 -24.79 2.64 17.28
C VAL A 437 -25.13 2.20 15.87
N HIS A 438 -24.18 2.35 14.95
CA HIS A 438 -24.40 1.93 13.58
C HIS A 438 -24.40 0.41 13.45
N GLU A 439 -25.08 -0.10 12.42
CA GLU A 439 -25.12 -1.53 12.15
C GLU A 439 -23.72 -2.16 12.09
N ASN A 440 -23.56 -3.31 12.75
CA ASN A 440 -22.31 -4.05 12.91
C ASN A 440 -21.16 -3.30 13.58
N GLN A 441 -21.45 -2.21 14.29
CA GLN A 441 -20.47 -1.47 15.09
C GLN A 441 -20.61 -1.80 16.58
N LEU A 442 -19.53 -1.53 17.33
CA LEU A 442 -19.40 -1.99 18.71
C LEU A 442 -19.91 -0.96 19.72
N TYR A 443 -20.47 -1.47 20.81
CA TYR A 443 -21.06 -0.69 21.88
C TYR A 443 -20.93 -1.38 23.23
N THR A 444 -20.75 -0.61 24.31
CA THR A 444 -20.99 -1.12 25.67
C THR A 444 -21.48 -0.05 26.63
N VAL A 445 -22.27 -0.49 27.60
CA VAL A 445 -22.57 0.22 28.85
C VAL A 445 -22.24 -0.73 29.99
N ALA A 446 -21.17 -0.44 30.71
CA ALA A 446 -20.71 -1.22 31.84
C ALA A 446 -20.82 -0.39 33.13
N TRP A 447 -21.69 -0.85 34.03
CA TRP A 447 -21.90 -0.22 35.33
C TRP A 447 -20.78 -0.59 36.29
N SER A 448 -20.29 0.39 37.06
CA SER A 448 -19.18 0.21 38.00
C SER A 448 -17.96 -0.47 37.35
N ALA A 449 -17.66 -0.15 36.09
CA ALA A 449 -16.60 -0.76 35.30
C ALA A 449 -15.17 -0.41 35.76
N LEU A 450 -15.03 0.67 36.52
CA LEU A 450 -13.77 1.12 37.11
C LEU A 450 -13.95 1.40 38.61
N GLN A 451 -13.03 0.88 39.41
CA GLN A 451 -12.85 1.25 40.81
C GLN A 451 -11.82 2.38 40.86
N ALA A 452 -12.18 3.50 41.46
CA ALA A 452 -11.33 4.67 41.61
C ALA A 452 -11.35 5.16 43.06
N THR A 453 -10.36 5.96 43.46
CA THR A 453 -10.27 6.44 44.85
C THR A 453 -11.40 7.38 45.26
N ASN A 454 -12.10 7.95 44.28
CA ASN A 454 -13.26 8.84 44.48
C ASN A 454 -14.62 8.18 44.21
N GLY A 455 -14.67 6.85 44.02
CA GLY A 455 -15.91 6.09 43.84
C GLY A 455 -15.84 5.09 42.68
N THR A 456 -16.99 4.49 42.35
CA THR A 456 -17.12 3.62 41.19
C THR A 456 -17.53 4.41 39.97
N TRP A 457 -17.01 4.05 38.81
CA TRP A 457 -17.30 4.75 37.55
C TRP A 457 -17.88 3.78 36.52
N ASN A 458 -18.88 4.25 35.79
CA ASN A 458 -19.48 3.55 34.66
C ASN A 458 -18.69 3.87 33.38
N LEU A 459 -18.64 2.91 32.47
CA LEU A 459 -18.01 3.02 31.16
C LEU A 459 -19.10 2.94 30.08
N ASN A 460 -19.23 3.98 29.27
CA ASN A 460 -19.93 3.92 27.99
C ASN A 460 -18.89 3.94 26.87
N PHE A 461 -19.09 3.09 25.87
CA PHE A 461 -18.16 2.92 24.76
C PHE A 461 -18.92 2.76 23.46
N ARG A 462 -18.40 3.38 22.41
CA ARG A 462 -18.86 3.21 21.04
C ARG A 462 -17.65 3.20 20.12
N ASP A 463 -17.60 2.24 19.21
CA ASP A 463 -16.56 2.15 18.18
C ASP A 463 -17.22 1.86 16.84
N GLN A 464 -17.00 2.78 15.91
CA GLN A 464 -17.66 2.87 14.62
C GLN A 464 -16.80 2.35 13.46
N VAL A 465 -15.57 1.92 13.74
CA VAL A 465 -14.55 1.66 12.70
C VAL A 465 -13.90 0.29 12.82
N ARG A 466 -14.39 -0.57 13.72
CA ARG A 466 -13.86 -1.92 13.91
C ARG A 466 -13.96 -2.78 12.65
N HIS A 467 -15.16 -2.82 12.08
CA HIS A 467 -15.54 -3.68 10.96
C HIS A 467 -15.72 -2.84 9.70
N LEU A 468 -14.72 -2.83 8.82
CA LEU A 468 -14.74 -2.00 7.61
C LEU A 468 -15.29 -2.77 6.39
N GLY A 469 -15.86 -2.03 5.44
CA GLY A 469 -16.29 -2.57 4.15
C GLY A 469 -17.74 -3.08 4.13
N ARG A 470 -18.22 -3.46 2.95
CA ARG A 470 -19.66 -3.77 2.76
C ARG A 470 -20.05 -5.15 3.28
N ILE A 471 -19.07 -6.02 3.51
CA ILE A 471 -19.30 -7.39 3.99
C ILE A 471 -19.66 -7.37 5.48
N ALA A 472 -18.78 -6.79 6.32
CA ALA A 472 -18.93 -6.82 7.77
C ALA A 472 -19.35 -5.48 8.37
N GLY A 473 -19.17 -4.35 7.68
CA GLY A 473 -19.36 -3.02 8.27
C GLY A 473 -20.80 -2.49 8.30
N GLY A 474 -21.79 -3.32 7.98
CA GLY A 474 -23.21 -2.95 8.00
C GLY A 474 -23.58 -1.89 6.96
N ARG A 475 -24.73 -1.22 7.15
CA ARG A 475 -25.25 -0.18 6.24
C ARG A 475 -24.24 0.90 5.85
N HIS A 476 -23.37 1.28 6.79
CA HIS A 476 -22.38 2.35 6.64
C HIS A 476 -20.96 1.85 6.33
N ALA A 477 -20.78 0.54 6.12
CA ALA A 477 -19.50 -0.10 5.88
C ALA A 477 -18.40 0.21 6.94
N GLY A 478 -18.83 0.45 8.19
CA GLY A 478 -17.99 0.79 9.34
C GLY A 478 -17.13 2.02 9.17
N GLN A 479 -17.64 3.01 8.44
CA GLN A 479 -16.91 4.25 8.22
C GLN A 479 -17.36 5.28 9.25
N SER A 480 -16.40 6.06 9.77
CA SER A 480 -16.69 7.10 10.75
C SER A 480 -17.68 8.11 10.16
N MET A 481 -18.81 8.30 10.84
CA MET A 481 -19.88 9.19 10.39
C MET A 481 -19.67 10.60 10.96
N GLU A 482 -20.25 11.60 10.31
CA GLU A 482 -20.20 13.01 10.77
C GLU A 482 -20.73 13.09 12.21
N CYS A 483 -20.03 13.87 13.05
CA CYS A 483 -20.51 14.17 14.38
C CYS A 483 -21.83 14.95 14.25
N ASP A 484 -22.94 14.39 14.72
CA ASP A 484 -24.19 15.14 14.84
C ASP A 484 -23.97 16.32 15.82
N GLY A 485 -23.78 17.53 15.28
CA GLY A 485 -24.05 18.81 15.94
C GLY A 485 -23.13 19.34 17.05
N TYR A 486 -22.24 18.55 17.68
CA TYR A 486 -21.59 19.02 18.94
C TYR A 486 -20.09 19.36 18.89
N PHE A 487 -19.31 18.80 17.96
CA PHE A 487 -17.84 18.97 17.95
C PHE A 487 -17.28 19.69 16.71
N GLY A 488 -18.14 20.16 15.81
CA GLY A 488 -17.74 20.85 14.58
C GLY A 488 -17.70 22.37 14.73
N LYS A 489 -16.54 22.99 14.49
CA LYS A 489 -16.56 24.33 13.87
C LYS A 489 -17.11 24.13 12.47
N ASN A 490 -18.18 24.86 12.11
CA ASN A 490 -18.64 24.98 10.73
C ASN A 490 -17.43 25.26 9.85
N SER A 491 -17.05 24.26 9.07
CA SER A 491 -15.92 24.39 8.17
C SER A 491 -16.31 25.44 7.08
N SER A 492 -15.37 26.06 6.36
CA SER A 492 -15.59 27.22 5.45
C SER A 492 -15.54 27.00 3.92
N PHE A 493 -15.62 25.78 3.43
CA PHE A 493 -15.61 25.31 2.04
C PHE A 493 -17.04 24.98 1.52
N GLY A 494 -17.24 24.98 0.21
CA GLY A 494 -18.57 24.82 -0.41
C GLY A 494 -19.19 23.42 -0.18
N GLU A 495 -20.52 23.37 -0.08
CA GLU A 495 -21.32 22.14 0.15
C GLU A 495 -21.15 21.04 -0.90
N ALA A 496 -20.68 21.36 -2.11
CA ALA A 496 -20.53 20.39 -3.20
C ALA A 496 -19.34 19.44 -3.01
N ASP A 497 -18.31 19.87 -2.26
CA ASP A 497 -17.08 19.08 -2.01
C ASP A 497 -17.07 18.44 -0.62
N ARG A 498 -18.19 18.49 0.13
CA ARG A 498 -18.16 18.45 1.59
C ARG A 498 -18.90 17.36 2.34
N LYS A 499 -19.80 16.63 1.71
CA LYS A 499 -20.77 15.80 2.44
C LYS A 499 -20.38 14.33 2.59
N ALA A 500 -19.09 14.02 2.52
CA ALA A 500 -18.63 12.65 2.63
C ALA A 500 -17.26 12.61 3.29
N TYR A 501 -17.14 11.99 4.46
CA TYR A 501 -15.87 11.45 5.01
C TYR A 501 -14.77 12.43 5.46
N PHE A 502 -14.80 13.70 5.08
CA PHE A 502 -13.59 14.55 5.07
C PHE A 502 -13.30 15.40 6.32
N ASP A 503 -13.94 15.21 7.47
CA ASP A 503 -13.55 15.90 8.72
C ASP A 503 -13.20 14.93 9.88
N GLY A 504 -12.90 13.66 9.57
CA GLY A 504 -12.49 12.67 10.56
C GLY A 504 -13.58 12.41 11.59
N GLY A 505 -14.66 11.72 11.21
CA GLY A 505 -15.79 11.47 12.11
C GLY A 505 -15.40 10.75 13.42
N ILE A 506 -16.37 10.54 14.31
CA ILE A 506 -16.12 9.79 15.55
C ILE A 506 -15.72 8.36 15.17
N ALA A 507 -14.46 8.00 15.44
CA ALA A 507 -13.99 6.62 15.31
C ALA A 507 -14.34 5.85 16.57
N CYS A 508 -13.98 6.43 17.72
CA CYS A 508 -14.24 5.87 19.03
C CYS A 508 -14.69 6.95 20.00
N GLU A 509 -15.66 6.61 20.83
CA GLU A 509 -16.12 7.43 21.95
C GLU A 509 -16.11 6.60 23.22
N ILE A 510 -15.48 7.15 24.25
CA ILE A 510 -15.43 6.57 25.59
C ILE A 510 -15.90 7.64 26.56
N ILE A 511 -16.94 7.35 27.35
CA ILE A 511 -17.46 8.28 28.35
C ILE A 511 -17.44 7.60 29.71
N LEU A 512 -16.76 8.24 30.65
CA LEU A 512 -16.72 7.81 32.04
C LEU A 512 -17.63 8.69 32.89
N THR A 513 -18.50 8.04 33.65
CA THR A 513 -19.42 8.74 34.58
C THR A 513 -19.32 8.17 35.97
N LEU A 514 -19.34 9.03 36.99
CA LEU A 514 -19.37 8.57 38.38
C LEU A 514 -20.71 7.87 38.65
N SER A 515 -20.68 6.64 39.17
CA SER A 515 -21.90 5.93 39.55
C SER A 515 -22.59 6.69 40.69
N PRO A 516 -23.91 6.97 40.60
CA PRO A 516 -24.63 7.52 41.74
C PRO A 516 -24.52 6.52 42.92
N PRO A 517 -24.38 6.99 44.17
CA PRO A 517 -24.44 6.10 45.31
C PRO A 517 -25.76 5.35 45.28
N VAL A 518 -25.71 4.02 45.30
CA VAL A 518 -26.91 3.18 45.43
C VAL A 518 -27.56 3.57 46.74
N VAL A 519 -28.60 4.40 46.68
CA VAL A 519 -29.52 4.57 47.80
C VAL A 519 -30.18 3.22 47.93
N SER A 520 -29.72 2.42 48.88
CA SER A 520 -30.47 1.24 49.32
C SER A 520 -31.86 1.77 49.69
N GLN A 521 -32.88 1.45 48.88
CA GLN A 521 -34.23 1.50 49.37
C GLN A 521 -34.33 0.40 50.44
N GLN A 522 -33.97 0.75 51.67
CA GLN A 522 -34.55 0.08 52.83
C GLN A 522 -36.01 0.50 52.86
N ASN A 523 -36.88 -0.44 52.47
CA ASN A 523 -38.23 -0.57 53.01
C ASN A 523 -38.46 -2.03 53.32
#